data_AF-A0AAJ3FG24-F1
#
_entry.id   AF-A0AAJ3FG24-F1
#
_cell.length_a   1.000
_cell.length_b   1.000
_cell.length_c   1.000
_cell.angle_alpha   90.00
_cell.angle_beta   90.00
_cell.angle_gamma   90.00
#
_symmetry.space_group_name_H-M   'P 1'
#
loop_
_entity.id
_entity.type
_entity.pdbx_description
1 polymer ?
#
loop_
_entity_poly.entity_id
_entity_poly.type
_entity_poly.pdbx_seq_one_letter_code
_entity_poly.pdbx_strand_id
1 'polypeptide(L)'
;MKKFNWDEFKNKDNKIAVNCKTEEEAKDFCRQMHEHGMKWCTGKSYMEKTNYEEYKGETCYIGSGIFSSYQYYNSEGYTILEWSDYMQKEFTKADLKDGMVVEQRNGNRYLVLAGMAVRECGHNKISAYTNNLEWYGTNRGGDIVKVYRIIHESPGTIEEAFCDRNLELIWERKEPKKMTIEEMRKKLEELTGEQIEVTA
;
A
#
# COMPACT_ATOMS: atom_id res chain seq x y z
N MET A 1 -8.65 4.98 3.83
CA MET A 1 -8.40 4.39 2.49
C MET A 1 -9.65 3.69 2.03
N LYS A 2 -10.14 3.97 0.82
CA LYS A 2 -11.32 3.31 0.27
C LYS A 2 -10.92 1.97 -0.35
N LYS A 3 -11.84 0.99 -0.37
CA LYS A 3 -11.66 -0.25 -1.12
C LYS A 3 -11.99 0.03 -2.59
N PHE A 4 -11.09 -0.30 -3.52
CA PHE A 4 -11.34 -0.15 -4.95
C PHE A 4 -12.18 -1.34 -5.48
N ASN A 5 -13.21 -1.05 -6.28
CA ASN A 5 -14.11 -2.05 -6.84
C ASN A 5 -13.66 -2.43 -8.26
N TRP A 6 -12.84 -3.48 -8.37
CA TRP A 6 -12.29 -3.93 -9.65
C TRP A 6 -13.34 -4.48 -10.62
N ASP A 7 -14.40 -5.12 -10.12
CA ASP A 7 -15.45 -5.68 -10.98
C ASP A 7 -16.25 -4.56 -11.66
N GLU A 8 -16.55 -3.50 -10.91
CA GLU A 8 -17.22 -2.31 -11.42
C GLU A 8 -16.35 -1.54 -12.41
N PHE A 9 -15.04 -1.41 -12.13
CA PHE A 9 -14.10 -0.75 -13.03
C PHE A 9 -13.89 -1.54 -14.35
N LYS A 10 -13.91 -2.87 -14.29
CA LYS A 10 -13.75 -3.74 -15.48
C LYS A 10 -14.98 -3.79 -16.37
N ASN A 11 -16.16 -3.52 -15.83
CA ASN A 11 -17.39 -3.51 -16.60
C ASN A 11 -17.36 -2.36 -17.62
N LYS A 12 -17.44 -2.70 -18.90
CA LYS A 12 -17.36 -1.73 -20.02
C LYS A 12 -18.55 -0.78 -20.08
N ASP A 13 -19.68 -1.17 -19.50
CA ASP A 13 -20.88 -0.33 -19.44
C ASP A 13 -20.75 0.76 -18.35
N ASN A 14 -19.85 0.54 -17.39
CA ASN A 14 -19.55 1.54 -16.37
C ASN A 14 -18.56 2.56 -16.93
N LYS A 15 -19.01 3.80 -17.06
CA LYS A 15 -18.16 4.93 -17.44
C LYS A 15 -17.29 5.38 -16.26
N ILE A 16 -16.32 4.56 -15.86
CA ILE A 16 -15.37 4.87 -14.78
C ILE A 16 -13.98 5.12 -15.37
N ALA A 17 -13.37 6.23 -14.96
CA ALA A 17 -11.98 6.55 -15.23
C ALA A 17 -11.23 6.78 -13.92
N VAL A 18 -9.97 6.37 -13.85
CA VAL A 18 -9.12 6.55 -12.68
C VAL A 18 -8.02 7.55 -13.02
N ASN A 19 -8.04 8.71 -12.38
CA ASN A 19 -7.00 9.72 -12.50
C ASN A 19 -5.80 9.37 -11.62
N CYS A 20 -4.60 9.55 -12.16
CA CYS A 20 -3.34 9.48 -11.42
C CYS A 20 -2.64 10.84 -11.53
N LYS A 21 -2.45 11.51 -10.40
CA LYS A 21 -1.86 12.86 -10.31
C LYS A 21 -0.34 12.85 -10.33
N THR A 22 0.25 11.70 -10.07
CA THR A 22 1.70 11.50 -10.00
C THR A 22 2.12 10.28 -10.80
N GLU A 23 3.39 10.24 -11.22
CA GLU A 23 3.94 9.07 -11.91
C GLU A 23 3.95 7.83 -10.99
N GLU A 24 4.11 8.02 -9.67
CA GLU A 24 4.03 6.95 -8.68
C GLU A 24 2.63 6.33 -8.60
N GLU A 25 1.58 7.17 -8.60
CA GLU A 25 0.19 6.71 -8.68
C GLU A 25 -0.06 5.93 -9.98
N ALA A 26 0.43 6.43 -11.12
CA ALA A 26 0.27 5.76 -12.40
C ALA A 26 0.99 4.40 -12.44
N LYS A 27 2.22 4.32 -11.88
CA LYS A 27 2.99 3.08 -11.75
C LYS A 27 2.26 2.06 -10.88
N ASP A 28 1.76 2.48 -9.72
CA ASP A 28 0.99 1.61 -8.81
C ASP A 28 -0.31 1.13 -9.47
N PHE A 29 -1.09 2.04 -10.08
CA PHE A 29 -2.35 1.67 -10.72
C PHE A 29 -2.15 0.72 -11.91
N CYS A 30 -1.15 0.99 -12.77
CA CYS A 30 -0.79 0.11 -13.89
C CYS A 30 -0.37 -1.28 -13.42
N ARG A 31 0.43 -1.37 -12.35
CA ARG A 31 0.80 -2.64 -11.71
C ARG A 31 -0.44 -3.39 -11.21
N GLN A 32 -1.35 -2.69 -10.52
CA GLN A 32 -2.58 -3.29 -10.01
C GLN A 32 -3.50 -3.79 -11.14
N MET A 33 -3.65 -3.02 -12.23
CA MET A 33 -4.39 -3.49 -13.42
C MET A 33 -3.76 -4.78 -14.00
N HIS A 34 -2.43 -4.86 -14.06
CA HIS A 34 -1.73 -6.05 -14.51
C HIS A 34 -1.98 -7.26 -13.60
N GLU A 35 -1.86 -7.09 -12.27
CA GLU A 35 -2.15 -8.12 -11.27
C GLU A 35 -3.60 -8.63 -11.36
N HIS A 36 -4.53 -7.76 -11.76
CA HIS A 36 -5.93 -8.11 -12.00
C HIS A 36 -6.19 -8.70 -13.41
N GLY A 37 -5.14 -9.09 -14.14
CA GLY A 37 -5.21 -9.79 -15.43
C GLY A 37 -5.53 -8.88 -16.63
N MET A 38 -5.50 -7.56 -16.45
CA MET A 38 -5.84 -6.61 -17.50
C MET A 38 -4.61 -6.32 -18.38
N LYS A 39 -4.86 -5.84 -19.60
CA LYS A 39 -3.81 -5.40 -20.54
C LYS A 39 -4.24 -4.13 -21.25
N TRP A 40 -3.29 -3.42 -21.85
CA TRP A 40 -3.59 -2.36 -22.81
C TRP A 40 -4.43 -2.93 -23.97
N CYS A 41 -5.23 -2.10 -24.63
CA CYS A 41 -6.02 -2.51 -25.81
C CYS A 41 -5.14 -3.08 -26.96
N THR A 42 -3.85 -2.77 -26.96
CA THR A 42 -2.83 -3.31 -27.87
C THR A 42 -2.39 -4.74 -27.53
N GLY A 43 -2.83 -5.28 -26.39
CA GLY A 43 -2.38 -6.57 -25.85
C GLY A 43 -1.05 -6.51 -25.06
N LYS A 44 -0.41 -5.34 -24.98
CA LYS A 44 0.84 -5.14 -24.23
C LYS A 44 0.62 -5.10 -22.72
N SER A 45 1.67 -5.40 -21.96
CA SER A 45 1.64 -5.34 -20.50
C SER A 45 1.66 -3.89 -20.00
N TYR A 46 0.92 -3.61 -18.92
CA TYR A 46 1.01 -2.34 -18.20
C TYR A 46 2.38 -2.08 -17.58
N MET A 47 3.18 -3.13 -17.38
CA MET A 47 4.53 -3.05 -16.80
C MET A 47 5.56 -2.46 -17.78
N GLU A 48 5.26 -2.40 -19.09
CA GLU A 48 6.19 -1.86 -20.09
C GLU A 48 6.18 -0.33 -20.13
N LYS A 49 4.99 0.29 -20.10
CA LYS A 49 4.81 1.74 -20.19
C LYS A 49 3.47 2.13 -19.56
N THR A 50 3.49 3.12 -18.66
CA THR A 50 2.29 3.67 -18.00
C THR A 50 1.58 4.72 -18.85
N ASN A 51 2.27 5.29 -19.84
CA ASN A 51 1.82 6.43 -20.65
C ASN A 51 1.46 7.70 -19.84
N TYR A 52 1.92 7.79 -18.60
CA TYR A 52 1.69 8.95 -17.73
C TYR A 52 2.22 10.26 -18.32
N GLU A 53 3.37 10.24 -19.01
CA GLU A 53 4.00 11.45 -19.54
C GLU A 53 3.17 12.20 -20.61
N GLU A 54 2.17 11.55 -21.21
CA GLU A 54 1.34 12.16 -22.27
C GLU A 54 0.43 13.27 -21.71
N TYR A 55 -0.14 13.09 -20.52
CA TYR A 55 -1.03 14.07 -19.87
C TYR A 55 -0.63 14.40 -18.42
N LYS A 56 0.43 13.77 -17.91
CA LYS A 56 0.97 13.92 -16.54
C LYS A 56 -0.15 13.78 -15.50
N GLY A 57 -0.29 14.73 -14.57
CA GLY A 57 -1.29 14.68 -13.51
C GLY A 57 -2.74 14.69 -14.00
N GLU A 58 -3.00 14.94 -15.28
CA GLU A 58 -4.33 14.81 -15.88
C GLU A 58 -4.53 13.42 -16.54
N THR A 59 -3.59 12.48 -16.41
CA THR A 59 -3.74 11.16 -17.03
C THR A 59 -4.81 10.36 -16.32
N CYS A 60 -5.77 9.86 -17.10
CA CYS A 60 -6.84 8.99 -16.65
C CYS A 60 -6.80 7.65 -17.38
N TYR A 61 -7.09 6.57 -16.67
CA TYR A 61 -7.07 5.19 -17.16
C TYR A 61 -8.46 4.57 -17.04
N ILE A 62 -8.87 3.77 -18.03
CA ILE A 62 -10.17 3.08 -18.04
C ILE A 62 -10.02 1.56 -18.18
N GLY A 63 -11.03 0.81 -17.75
CA GLY A 63 -10.99 -0.65 -17.68
C GLY A 63 -10.82 -1.38 -19.02
N SER A 64 -11.05 -0.71 -20.14
CA SER A 64 -10.80 -1.26 -21.49
C SER A 64 -9.32 -1.19 -21.91
N GLY A 65 -8.43 -0.71 -21.04
CA GLY A 65 -7.01 -0.57 -21.32
C GLY A 65 -6.73 0.55 -22.31
N ILE A 66 -7.33 1.70 -22.03
CA ILE A 66 -7.12 2.97 -22.74
C ILE A 66 -6.81 4.03 -21.68
N PHE A 67 -6.04 5.04 -22.07
CA PHE A 67 -5.80 6.23 -21.27
C PHE A 67 -6.09 7.48 -22.10
N SER A 68 -6.47 8.57 -21.43
CA SER A 68 -6.69 9.89 -22.03
C SER A 68 -6.60 10.97 -20.96
N SER A 69 -6.80 12.23 -21.34
CA SER A 69 -6.82 13.33 -20.39
C SER A 69 -8.07 13.31 -19.50
N TYR A 70 -7.93 13.87 -18.30
CA TYR A 70 -9.03 14.12 -17.36
C TYR A 70 -10.16 14.88 -18.04
N GLN A 71 -9.83 15.92 -18.79
CA GLN A 71 -10.79 16.78 -19.47
C GLN A 71 -11.67 16.00 -20.44
N TYR A 72 -11.08 15.10 -21.23
CA TYR A 72 -11.80 14.25 -22.17
C TYR A 72 -12.83 13.34 -21.46
N TYR A 73 -12.40 12.61 -20.42
CA TYR A 73 -13.32 11.72 -19.71
C TYR A 73 -14.40 12.49 -18.94
N ASN A 74 -14.05 13.65 -18.38
CA ASN A 74 -15.00 14.52 -17.72
C ASN A 74 -16.08 15.03 -18.70
N SER A 75 -15.70 15.44 -19.91
CA SER A 75 -16.67 15.86 -20.94
C SER A 75 -17.53 14.72 -21.46
N GLU A 76 -17.00 13.50 -21.50
CA GLU A 76 -17.72 12.29 -21.92
C GLU A 76 -18.63 11.69 -20.82
N GLY A 77 -18.71 12.36 -19.67
CA GLY A 77 -19.59 11.98 -18.55
C GLY A 77 -19.10 10.75 -17.78
N TYR A 78 -17.80 10.52 -17.73
CA TYR A 78 -17.22 9.49 -16.87
C TYR A 78 -17.20 9.93 -15.40
N THR A 79 -17.47 8.98 -14.51
CA THR A 79 -17.14 9.12 -13.09
C THR A 79 -15.64 8.98 -12.94
N ILE A 80 -14.97 10.08 -12.56
CA ILE A 80 -13.52 10.10 -12.35
C ILE A 80 -13.21 9.83 -10.89
N LEU A 81 -12.51 8.73 -10.64
CA LEU A 81 -11.99 8.35 -9.33
C LEU A 81 -10.53 8.79 -9.21
N GLU A 82 -10.14 9.24 -8.04
CA GLU A 82 -8.77 9.66 -7.75
C GLU A 82 -7.99 8.48 -7.19
N TRP A 83 -6.91 8.05 -7.86
CA TRP A 83 -6.19 6.86 -7.42
C TRP A 83 -5.61 7.02 -6.00
N SER A 84 -5.25 8.25 -5.60
CA SER A 84 -4.81 8.57 -4.24
C SER A 84 -5.79 8.16 -3.13
N ASP A 85 -7.09 8.06 -3.40
CA ASP A 85 -8.09 7.62 -2.42
C ASP A 85 -7.99 6.11 -2.09
N TYR A 86 -7.36 5.36 -3.00
CA TYR A 86 -7.26 3.89 -3.00
C TYR A 86 -5.82 3.40 -2.87
N MET A 87 -4.86 4.18 -3.37
CA MET A 87 -3.44 3.89 -3.27
C MET A 87 -3.00 3.99 -1.82
N GLN A 88 -2.48 2.87 -1.30
CA GLN A 88 -1.68 2.94 -0.10
C GLN A 88 -0.32 3.49 -0.50
N LYS A 89 0.00 4.73 -0.12
CA LYS A 89 1.38 5.20 -0.23
C LYS A 89 2.28 4.18 0.45
N GLU A 90 3.27 3.68 -0.29
CA GLU A 90 4.29 2.82 0.28
C GLU A 90 5.02 3.66 1.33
N PHE A 91 4.92 3.28 2.60
CA PHE A 91 5.67 3.93 3.67
C PHE A 91 7.03 3.25 3.73
N THR A 92 8.05 4.01 3.42
CA THR A 92 9.42 3.52 3.31
C THR A 92 10.26 4.03 4.46
N LYS A 93 11.50 3.51 4.55
CA LYS A 93 12.52 4.04 5.46
C LYS A 93 12.72 5.56 5.33
N ALA A 94 12.57 6.13 4.12
CA ALA A 94 12.76 7.56 3.90
C ALA A 94 11.64 8.42 4.49
N ASP A 95 10.48 7.83 4.78
CA ASP A 95 9.33 8.51 5.35
C ASP A 95 9.41 8.64 6.87
N LEU A 96 10.34 7.92 7.53
CA LEU A 96 10.60 8.04 8.95
C LEU A 96 11.23 9.41 9.27
N LYS A 97 10.63 10.12 10.22
CA LYS A 97 11.08 11.44 10.66
C LYS A 97 11.23 11.49 12.17
N ASP A 98 12.09 12.37 12.63
CA ASP A 98 12.25 12.66 14.05
C ASP A 98 10.90 13.00 14.69
N GLY A 99 10.64 12.43 15.87
CA GLY A 99 9.37 12.56 16.59
C GLY A 99 8.32 11.51 16.25
N MET A 100 8.54 10.66 15.23
CA MET A 100 7.66 9.51 14.98
C MET A 100 7.94 8.38 15.97
N VAL A 101 6.93 7.56 16.25
CA VAL A 101 7.08 6.34 17.04
C VAL A 101 6.93 5.13 16.13
N VAL A 102 7.85 4.18 16.20
CA VAL A 102 7.79 2.92 15.45
C VAL A 102 7.56 1.76 16.42
N GLU A 103 6.69 0.83 16.05
CA GLU A 103 6.46 -0.43 16.77
C GLU A 103 7.04 -1.58 15.96
N GLN A 104 7.87 -2.37 16.62
CA GLN A 104 8.47 -3.56 16.04
C GLN A 104 7.55 -4.77 16.22
N ARG A 105 7.80 -5.84 15.46
CA ARG A 105 7.05 -7.09 15.52
C ARG A 105 7.01 -7.72 16.91
N ASN A 106 8.05 -7.52 17.71
CA ASN A 106 8.11 -7.97 19.11
C ASN A 106 7.27 -7.10 20.08
N GLY A 107 6.55 -6.09 19.59
CA GLY A 107 5.72 -5.18 20.37
C GLY A 107 6.47 -3.99 20.99
N ASN A 108 7.80 -3.93 20.87
CA ASN A 108 8.57 -2.81 21.41
C ASN A 108 8.37 -1.55 20.58
N ARG A 109 8.18 -0.41 21.26
CA ARG A 109 8.09 0.92 20.66
C ARG A 109 9.39 1.69 20.82
N TYR A 110 9.72 2.45 19.79
CA TYR A 110 10.92 3.29 19.73
C TYR A 110 10.56 4.66 19.16
N LEU A 111 11.17 5.71 19.69
CA LEU A 111 11.13 7.06 19.14
C LEU A 111 12.17 7.18 18.03
N VAL A 112 11.76 7.68 16.87
CA VAL A 112 12.68 8.07 15.80
C VAL A 112 13.30 9.42 16.17
N LEU A 113 14.62 9.48 16.26
CA LEU A 113 15.36 10.68 16.60
C LEU A 113 16.79 10.60 16.07
N ALA A 114 17.25 11.63 15.34
CA ALA A 114 18.62 11.76 14.85
C ALA A 114 19.12 10.52 14.07
N GLY A 115 18.27 9.95 13.22
CA GLY A 115 18.60 8.75 12.43
C GLY A 115 18.68 7.45 13.25
N MET A 116 18.18 7.46 14.48
CA MET A 116 18.07 6.30 15.36
C MET A 116 16.60 6.02 15.71
N ALA A 117 16.27 4.77 15.99
CA ALA A 117 15.06 4.37 16.72
C ALA A 117 15.49 4.03 18.15
N VAL A 118 15.11 4.85 19.13
CA VAL A 118 15.58 4.78 20.52
C VAL A 118 14.44 4.54 21.51
N ARG A 119 14.76 3.85 22.60
CA ARG A 119 13.91 3.69 23.79
C ARG A 119 14.81 3.58 25.03
N GLU A 120 14.23 3.60 26.22
CA GLU A 120 14.97 3.55 27.49
C GLU A 120 16.05 2.45 27.53
N CYS A 121 15.69 1.21 27.14
CA CYS A 121 16.58 0.04 27.20
C CYS A 121 17.00 -0.49 25.82
N GLY A 122 17.13 0.35 24.79
CA GLY A 122 17.58 -0.13 23.48
C GLY A 122 17.60 0.90 22.37
N HIS A 123 18.37 0.64 21.33
CA HIS A 123 18.42 1.49 20.15
C HIS A 123 18.71 0.66 18.89
N ASN A 124 18.21 1.15 17.76
CA ASN A 124 18.46 0.61 16.43
C ASN A 124 18.83 1.75 15.48
N LYS A 125 19.81 1.53 14.61
CA LYS A 125 20.12 2.50 13.55
C LYS A 125 19.04 2.44 12.48
N ILE A 126 18.49 3.57 12.06
CA ILE A 126 17.52 3.59 10.95
C ILE A 126 18.18 3.05 9.66
N SER A 127 19.48 3.27 9.48
CA SER A 127 20.24 2.71 8.36
C SER A 127 20.30 1.18 8.33
N ALA A 128 20.03 0.50 9.46
CA ALA A 128 19.97 -0.96 9.56
C ALA A 128 18.60 -1.55 9.18
N TYR A 129 17.71 -0.74 8.62
CA TYR A 129 16.47 -1.21 7.98
C TYR A 129 16.59 -1.18 6.46
N THR A 130 15.92 -2.12 5.78
CA THR A 130 15.65 -2.03 4.34
C THR A 130 14.67 -0.89 4.06
N ASN A 131 14.47 -0.54 2.78
CA ASN A 131 13.44 0.46 2.44
C ASN A 131 12.03 0.01 2.83
N ASN A 132 11.79 -1.30 2.91
CA ASN A 132 10.53 -1.91 3.35
C ASN A 132 10.44 -2.05 4.88
N LEU A 133 11.29 -1.33 5.62
CA LEU A 133 11.34 -1.31 7.08
C LEU A 133 11.59 -2.67 7.73
N GLU A 134 12.21 -3.60 6.99
CA GLU A 134 12.62 -4.90 7.51
C GLU A 134 14.00 -4.77 8.16
N TRP A 135 14.20 -5.48 9.25
CA TRP A 135 15.48 -5.49 9.95
C TRP A 135 16.50 -6.33 9.17
N TYR A 136 17.73 -5.83 8.97
CA TYR A 136 18.78 -6.58 8.25
C TYR A 136 19.26 -7.86 8.97
N GLY A 137 18.94 -8.03 10.25
CA GLY A 137 19.35 -9.22 11.02
C GLY A 137 18.50 -10.46 10.73
N THR A 138 18.91 -11.61 11.26
CA THR A 138 18.19 -12.89 11.12
C THR A 138 16.88 -12.95 11.91
N ASN A 139 16.71 -12.09 12.91
CA ASN A 139 15.50 -12.02 13.72
C ASN A 139 14.50 -11.00 13.16
N ARG A 140 13.40 -11.49 12.58
CA ARG A 140 12.26 -10.68 12.10
C ARG A 140 11.49 -9.94 13.21
N GLY A 141 11.79 -10.23 14.48
CA GLY A 141 11.25 -9.50 15.63
C GLY A 141 11.56 -8.01 15.62
N GLY A 142 12.64 -7.61 14.91
CA GLY A 142 13.04 -6.22 14.74
C GLY A 142 12.32 -5.46 13.61
N ASP A 143 11.57 -6.13 12.74
CA ASP A 143 10.83 -5.48 11.65
C ASP A 143 9.88 -4.43 12.22
N ILE A 144 9.88 -3.23 11.64
CA ILE A 144 8.87 -2.23 11.98
C ILE A 144 7.55 -2.66 11.34
N VAL A 145 6.52 -2.79 12.15
CA VAL A 145 5.17 -3.21 11.74
C VAL A 145 4.16 -2.10 11.82
N LYS A 146 4.41 -1.06 12.63
CA LYS A 146 3.56 0.13 12.68
C LYS A 146 4.40 1.38 12.87
N VAL A 147 3.90 2.49 12.35
CA VAL A 147 4.44 3.82 12.59
C VAL A 147 3.31 4.72 13.06
N TYR A 148 3.62 5.57 14.03
CA TYR A 148 2.68 6.48 14.67
C TYR A 148 3.21 7.91 14.68
N ARG A 149 2.28 8.85 14.71
CA ARG A 149 2.49 10.25 15.05
C ARG A 149 2.09 10.46 16.50
N ILE A 150 2.90 11.21 17.26
CA ILE A 150 2.51 11.67 18.60
C ILE A 150 1.53 12.82 18.43
N ILE A 151 0.32 12.69 18.98
CA ILE A 151 -0.75 13.69 18.84
C ILE A 151 -0.83 14.67 20.02
N HIS A 152 -0.25 14.32 21.16
CA HIS A 152 -0.27 15.18 22.34
C HIS A 152 0.98 16.06 22.34
N GLU A 153 0.83 17.38 22.45
CA GLU A 153 1.95 18.34 22.38
C GLU A 153 2.86 18.31 23.62
N SER A 154 2.41 17.66 24.71
CA SER A 154 3.19 17.53 25.95
C SER A 154 2.88 16.23 26.69
N PRO A 155 3.36 15.06 26.20
CA PRO A 155 3.42 13.86 27.03
C PRO A 155 4.46 14.14 28.12
N GLY A 156 4.08 14.14 29.38
CA GLY A 156 4.96 14.56 30.48
C GLY A 156 6.24 13.73 30.59
N THR A 157 6.26 12.52 30.02
CA THR A 157 7.45 11.66 29.91
C THR A 157 7.54 10.93 28.56
N ILE A 158 8.70 10.32 28.27
CA ILE A 158 8.90 9.50 27.06
C ILE A 158 7.99 8.26 27.09
N GLU A 159 7.77 7.66 28.25
CA GLU A 159 6.89 6.50 28.42
C GLU A 159 5.45 6.88 28.07
N GLU A 160 5.00 8.06 28.51
CA GLU A 160 3.69 8.58 28.12
C GLU A 160 3.59 8.83 26.62
N ALA A 161 4.68 9.25 25.96
CA ALA A 161 4.70 9.43 24.51
C ALA A 161 4.47 8.12 23.75
N PHE A 162 4.73 6.97 24.37
CA PHE A 162 4.45 5.65 23.79
C PHE A 162 3.06 5.09 24.12
N CYS A 163 2.23 5.76 24.92
CA CYS A 163 0.87 5.29 25.23
C CYS A 163 -0.07 5.43 24.01
N ASP A 164 -0.94 4.44 23.78
CA ASP A 164 -1.90 4.44 22.65
C ASP A 164 -2.75 5.72 22.58
N ARG A 165 -3.19 6.26 23.73
CA ARG A 165 -3.98 7.50 23.81
C ARG A 165 -3.26 8.74 23.25
N ASN A 166 -1.94 8.68 23.13
CA ASN A 166 -1.08 9.76 22.65
C ASN A 166 -0.55 9.51 21.24
N LEU A 167 -0.99 8.43 20.57
CA LEU A 167 -0.50 8.00 19.26
C LEU A 167 -1.63 7.93 18.23
N GLU A 168 -1.37 8.48 17.05
CA GLU A 168 -2.17 8.28 15.84
C GLU A 168 -1.41 7.35 14.90
N LEU A 169 -2.04 6.24 14.50
CA LEU A 169 -1.46 5.28 13.55
C LEU A 169 -1.38 5.90 12.15
N ILE A 170 -0.16 6.05 11.63
CA ILE A 170 0.08 6.58 10.27
C ILE A 170 0.35 5.49 9.24
N TRP A 171 0.89 4.35 9.67
CA TRP A 171 1.15 3.21 8.81
C TRP A 171 1.14 1.91 9.59
N GLU A 172 0.63 0.85 8.97
CA GLU A 172 0.69 -0.51 9.46
C GLU A 172 1.11 -1.45 8.32
N ARG A 173 2.03 -2.35 8.63
CA ARG A 173 2.54 -3.38 7.72
C ARG A 173 1.42 -4.34 7.37
N LYS A 174 1.14 -4.47 6.07
CA LYS A 174 0.31 -5.56 5.56
C LYS A 174 1.14 -6.84 5.49
N GLU A 175 0.87 -7.74 6.43
CA GLU A 175 1.43 -9.09 6.36
C GLU A 175 0.70 -9.92 5.29
N PRO A 176 1.41 -10.77 4.54
CA PRO A 176 0.76 -11.73 3.67
C PRO A 176 -0.19 -12.59 4.51
N LYS A 177 -1.39 -12.82 3.98
CA LYS A 177 -2.40 -13.63 4.65
C LYS A 177 -1.85 -15.04 4.85
N LYS A 178 -1.60 -15.41 6.10
CA LYS A 178 -1.33 -16.79 6.47
C LYS A 178 -2.64 -17.56 6.38
N MET A 179 -2.60 -18.69 5.71
CA MET A 179 -3.74 -19.57 5.52
C MET A 179 -3.20 -21.00 5.57
N THR A 180 -3.91 -21.87 6.26
CA THR A 180 -3.57 -23.29 6.32
C THR A 180 -3.79 -23.93 4.95
N ILE A 181 -3.14 -25.08 4.71
CA ILE A 181 -3.34 -25.86 3.48
C ILE A 181 -4.83 -26.17 3.28
N GLU A 182 -5.55 -26.49 4.37
CA GLU A 182 -6.98 -26.82 4.31
C GLU A 182 -7.85 -25.60 3.95
N GLU A 183 -7.53 -24.42 4.48
CA GLU A 183 -8.22 -23.19 4.10
C GLU A 183 -7.93 -22.78 2.64
N MET A 184 -6.71 -23.02 2.15
CA MET A 184 -6.35 -22.81 0.74
C MET A 184 -7.15 -23.76 -0.16
N ARG A 185 -7.18 -25.06 0.20
CA ARG A 185 -7.96 -26.09 -0.48
C ARG A 185 -9.43 -25.69 -0.56
N LYS A 186 -10.06 -25.40 0.59
CA LYS A 186 -11.50 -25.06 0.65
C LYS A 186 -11.84 -23.87 -0.26
N LYS A 187 -11.02 -22.82 -0.25
CA LYS A 187 -11.22 -21.67 -1.15
C LYS A 187 -11.09 -22.04 -2.62
N LEU A 188 -10.16 -22.94 -2.93
CA LEU A 188 -9.96 -23.39 -4.30
C LEU A 188 -11.16 -24.25 -4.75
N GLU A 189 -11.67 -25.14 -3.89
CA GLU A 189 -12.90 -25.91 -4.14
C GLU A 189 -14.13 -25.01 -4.32
N GLU A 190 -14.27 -23.94 -3.52
CA GLU A 190 -15.34 -22.94 -3.68
C GLU A 190 -15.24 -22.18 -5.02
N LEU A 191 -14.01 -21.92 -5.49
CA LEU A 191 -13.76 -21.21 -6.76
C LEU A 191 -13.95 -22.12 -7.98
N THR A 192 -13.56 -23.38 -7.90
CA THR A 192 -13.62 -24.33 -9.02
C THR A 192 -14.93 -25.13 -9.06
N GLY A 193 -15.61 -25.29 -7.93
CA GLY A 193 -16.74 -26.21 -7.76
C GLY A 193 -16.33 -27.69 -7.72
N GLU A 194 -15.04 -27.97 -7.68
CA GLU A 194 -14.49 -29.33 -7.67
C GLU A 194 -13.97 -29.69 -6.28
N GLN A 195 -14.12 -30.94 -5.87
CA GLN A 195 -13.47 -31.45 -4.66
C GLN A 195 -11.99 -31.70 -4.97
N ILE A 196 -11.11 -31.16 -4.14
CA ILE A 196 -9.66 -31.20 -4.35
C ILE A 196 -9.07 -32.16 -3.33
N GLU A 197 -8.30 -33.16 -3.75
CA GLU A 197 -7.54 -34.01 -2.84
C GLU A 197 -6.11 -33.47 -2.70
N VAL A 198 -5.68 -33.17 -1.48
CA VAL A 198 -4.31 -32.72 -1.21
C VAL A 198 -3.46 -33.94 -0.87
N THR A 199 -2.57 -34.33 -1.78
CA THR A 199 -1.58 -35.40 -1.56
C THR A 199 -0.30 -34.82 -0.96
N ALA A 200 0.36 -35.59 -0.09
CA ALA A 200 1.61 -35.21 0.58
C ALA A 200 2.83 -35.21 -0.36
#